data_AF-A0A426ZYR1-F1
#
_entry.id   AF-A0A426ZYR1-F1
#
_cell.length_a   1.000
_cell.length_b   1.000
_cell.length_c   1.000
_cell.angle_alpha   90.00
_cell.angle_beta   90.00
_cell.angle_gamma   90.00
#
_symmetry.space_group_name_H-M   'P 1'
#
loop_
_entity.id
_entity.type
_entity.pdbx_description
1 polymer ?
#
loop_
_entity_poly.entity_id
_entity_poly.type
_entity_poly.pdbx_seq_one_letter_code
_entity_poly.pdbx_strand_id
1 'polypeptide(L)'
;MGTRNFSPDDRPPVRFMDTDELAYVATRAREVHDFWHVLFGLPTNLIGESALKVIEFEQMFLPMCALSVVGGSARFSEKQRSLFFRHYFPWAIRAGMASADLMCVYYEKHFHEDLEDVRKKWGIIPCPDPDGKTEFCI
;
A
#
# COMPACT_ATOMS: atom_id res chain seq x y z
N MET A 1 -1.18 -13.49 10.36
CA MET A 1 -2.20 -13.82 9.34
C MET A 1 -3.43 -14.58 9.90
N GLY A 2 -3.49 -14.97 11.18
CA GLY A 2 -4.55 -15.84 11.72
C GLY A 2 -5.86 -15.17 12.14
N THR A 3 -5.93 -13.85 12.31
CA THR A 3 -7.14 -13.15 12.80
C THR A 3 -8.18 -12.90 11.71
N ARG A 4 -7.79 -12.94 10.43
CA ARG A 4 -8.66 -12.60 9.28
C ARG A 4 -8.84 -13.71 8.25
N ASN A 5 -8.37 -14.92 8.54
CA ASN A 5 -8.51 -16.11 7.69
C ASN A 5 -8.15 -15.87 6.21
N PHE A 6 -7.06 -15.13 5.99
CA PHE A 6 -6.54 -14.75 4.68
C PHE A 6 -5.33 -15.60 4.34
N SER A 7 -5.34 -16.28 3.18
CA SER A 7 -4.14 -16.89 2.60
C SER A 7 -3.59 -15.99 1.49
N PRO A 8 -2.29 -15.62 1.53
CA PRO A 8 -1.63 -14.94 0.42
C PRO A 8 -1.77 -15.69 -0.92
N ASP A 9 -1.87 -17.02 -0.85
CA ASP A 9 -1.98 -17.92 -2.01
C ASP A 9 -3.40 -17.98 -2.62
N ASP A 10 -4.41 -17.39 -1.99
CA ASP A 10 -5.80 -17.43 -2.49
C ASP A 10 -6.00 -16.56 -3.74
N ARG A 11 -5.00 -15.74 -4.12
CA ARG A 11 -5.11 -14.85 -5.28
C ARG A 11 -5.04 -15.66 -6.58
N PRO A 12 -6.01 -15.50 -7.50
CA PRO A 12 -5.96 -16.17 -8.79
C PRO A 12 -4.73 -15.71 -9.58
N PRO A 13 -4.10 -16.61 -10.37
CA PRO A 13 -2.92 -16.26 -11.15
C PRO A 13 -3.23 -15.12 -12.12
N VAL A 14 -2.25 -14.27 -12.38
CA VAL A 14 -2.33 -13.25 -13.43
C VAL A 14 -2.51 -13.94 -14.78
N ARG A 15 -3.47 -13.46 -15.57
CA ARG A 15 -3.79 -13.97 -16.93
C ARG A 15 -3.80 -12.81 -17.91
N PHE A 16 -3.76 -13.12 -19.20
CA PHE A 16 -3.83 -12.15 -20.31
C PHE A 16 -2.66 -11.15 -20.32
N MET A 17 -1.45 -11.66 -20.13
CA MET A 17 -0.21 -10.90 -20.28
C MET A 17 0.54 -11.42 -21.50
N ASP A 18 1.22 -10.52 -22.22
CA ASP A 18 1.92 -10.86 -23.45
C ASP A 18 3.20 -11.68 -23.22
N THR A 19 3.83 -11.53 -22.05
CA THR A 19 5.06 -12.25 -21.67
C THR A 19 5.02 -12.74 -20.23
N ASP A 20 5.83 -13.77 -19.94
CA ASP A 20 6.02 -14.29 -18.58
C ASP A 20 6.68 -13.26 -17.65
N GLU A 21 7.56 -12.41 -18.17
CA GLU A 21 8.17 -11.32 -17.43
C GLU A 21 7.12 -10.29 -16.98
N LEU A 22 6.18 -9.92 -17.87
CA LEU A 22 5.10 -9.01 -17.52
C LEU A 22 4.12 -9.65 -16.53
N ALA A 23 3.83 -10.94 -16.69
CA ALA A 23 3.04 -11.70 -15.73
C ALA A 23 3.71 -11.76 -14.35
N TYR A 24 5.03 -11.90 -14.31
CA TYR A 24 5.83 -11.85 -13.08
C TYR A 24 5.73 -10.47 -12.41
N VAL A 25 5.96 -9.38 -13.15
CA VAL A 25 5.87 -8.00 -12.60
C VAL A 25 4.46 -7.70 -12.07
N ALA A 26 3.42 -8.10 -12.80
CA ALA A 26 2.04 -7.92 -12.37
C ALA A 26 1.68 -8.78 -11.14
N THR A 27 2.26 -9.98 -11.03
CA THR A 27 2.10 -10.83 -9.84
C THR A 27 2.80 -10.19 -8.64
N ARG A 28 4.05 -9.72 -8.83
CA ARG A 28 4.81 -9.03 -7.80
C ARG A 28 4.07 -7.80 -7.27
N ALA A 29 3.49 -7.00 -8.16
CA ALA A 29 2.69 -5.83 -7.78
C ALA A 29 1.49 -6.19 -6.88
N ARG A 30 0.89 -7.37 -7.07
CA ARG A 30 -0.19 -7.87 -6.20
C ARG A 30 0.33 -8.37 -4.86
N GLU A 31 1.49 -9.01 -4.81
CA GLU A 31 2.08 -9.57 -3.59
C GLU A 31 2.60 -8.48 -2.65
N VAL A 32 3.35 -7.50 -3.19
CA VAL A 32 3.98 -6.47 -2.36
C VAL A 32 3.00 -5.47 -1.76
N HIS A 33 1.79 -5.36 -2.33
CA HIS A 33 0.69 -4.53 -1.80
C HIS A 33 0.45 -4.80 -0.31
N ASP A 34 0.41 -6.07 0.10
CA ASP A 34 0.18 -6.44 1.51
C ASP A 34 1.36 -6.02 2.40
N PHE A 35 2.59 -6.06 1.87
CA PHE A 35 3.77 -5.55 2.59
C PHE A 35 3.72 -4.03 2.75
N TRP A 36 3.17 -3.31 1.78
CA TRP A 36 3.12 -1.85 1.82
C TRP A 36 2.11 -1.35 2.85
N HIS A 37 1.04 -2.09 3.11
CA HIS A 37 0.19 -1.83 4.28
C HIS A 37 1.01 -1.84 5.58
N VAL A 38 1.90 -2.82 5.76
CA VAL A 38 2.75 -2.92 6.95
C VAL A 38 3.81 -1.83 6.97
N LEU A 39 4.51 -1.60 5.86
CA LEU A 39 5.56 -0.58 5.76
C LEU A 39 5.01 0.81 6.08
N PHE A 40 3.91 1.21 5.47
CA PHE A 40 3.33 2.54 5.69
C PHE A 40 2.40 2.61 6.91
N GLY A 41 2.11 1.49 7.58
CA GLY A 41 1.23 1.47 8.75
C GLY A 41 -0.23 1.79 8.40
N LEU A 42 -0.70 1.34 7.24
CA LEU A 42 -2.05 1.61 6.75
C LEU A 42 -3.01 0.46 7.07
N PRO A 43 -4.20 0.73 7.67
CA PRO A 43 -5.22 -0.29 7.84
C PRO A 43 -5.85 -0.68 6.50
N THR A 44 -6.36 -1.89 6.37
CA THR A 44 -7.07 -2.36 5.16
C THR A 44 -8.55 -1.98 5.20
N ASN A 45 -8.85 -0.73 5.59
CA ASN A 45 -10.18 -0.14 5.49
C ASN A 45 -10.24 0.75 4.25
N LEU A 46 -11.43 1.22 3.86
CA LEU A 46 -11.60 1.97 2.61
C LEU A 46 -10.68 3.20 2.48
N ILE A 47 -10.37 3.90 3.60
CA ILE A 47 -9.45 5.03 3.61
C ILE A 47 -8.01 4.56 3.39
N GLY A 48 -7.58 3.54 4.13
CA GLY A 48 -6.21 3.03 4.03
C GLY A 48 -5.93 2.37 2.68
N GLU A 49 -6.89 1.64 2.11
CA GLU A 49 -6.82 1.11 0.74
C GLU A 49 -6.67 2.26 -0.28
N SER A 50 -7.50 3.29 -0.17
CA SER A 50 -7.42 4.44 -1.07
C SER A 50 -6.12 5.20 -0.92
N ALA A 51 -5.58 5.32 0.30
CA ALA A 51 -4.31 5.99 0.55
C ALA A 51 -3.13 5.18 0.00
N LEU A 52 -3.16 3.85 0.18
CA LEU A 52 -2.15 2.98 -0.38
C LEU A 52 -2.16 3.00 -1.92
N LYS A 53 -3.34 3.08 -2.54
CA LYS A 53 -3.46 3.22 -4.00
C LYS A 53 -2.82 4.50 -4.55
N VAL A 54 -2.76 5.57 -3.75
CA VAL A 54 -2.00 6.77 -4.13
C VAL A 54 -0.50 6.45 -4.16
N ILE A 55 0.04 5.80 -3.11
CA ILE A 55 1.45 5.37 -3.06
C ILE A 55 1.77 4.41 -4.21
N GLU A 56 0.89 3.45 -4.48
CA GLU A 56 1.05 2.51 -5.59
C GLU A 56 1.07 3.20 -6.96
N PHE A 57 0.29 4.27 -7.12
CA PHE A 57 0.34 5.08 -8.33
C PHE A 57 1.69 5.78 -8.48
N GLU A 58 2.25 6.36 -7.40
CA GLU A 58 3.58 6.99 -7.46
C GLU A 58 4.71 5.99 -7.77
N GLN A 59 4.59 4.75 -7.30
CA GLN A 59 5.62 3.72 -7.50
C GLN A 59 5.54 3.04 -8.88
N MET A 60 4.33 2.80 -9.39
CA MET A 60 4.15 1.96 -10.59
C MET A 60 3.48 2.69 -11.76
N PHE A 61 2.91 3.88 -11.54
CA PHE A 61 2.15 4.66 -12.53
C PHE A 61 1.02 3.90 -13.22
N LEU A 62 0.51 2.84 -12.59
CA LEU A 62 -0.52 2.03 -13.22
C LEU A 62 -1.89 2.72 -13.15
N PRO A 63 -2.62 2.86 -14.28
CA PRO A 63 -3.89 3.59 -14.32
C PRO A 63 -4.95 3.07 -13.36
N MET A 64 -4.96 1.77 -13.04
CA MET A 64 -5.96 1.21 -12.13
C MET A 64 -5.83 1.73 -10.69
N CYS A 65 -4.62 2.16 -10.28
CA CYS A 65 -4.41 2.75 -8.97
C CYS A 65 -5.16 4.08 -8.86
N ALA A 66 -5.02 4.95 -9.87
CA ALA A 66 -5.76 6.20 -9.94
C ALA A 66 -7.29 5.98 -10.00
N LEU A 67 -7.75 5.04 -10.82
CA LEU A 67 -9.17 4.67 -10.89
C LEU A 67 -9.70 4.14 -9.54
N SER A 68 -8.88 3.39 -8.82
CA SER A 68 -9.23 2.87 -7.49
C SER A 68 -9.38 3.99 -6.47
N VAL A 69 -8.50 5.01 -6.47
CA VAL A 69 -8.63 6.20 -5.62
C VAL A 69 -9.94 6.94 -5.93
N VAL A 70 -10.24 7.16 -7.21
CA VAL A 70 -11.49 7.81 -7.64
C VAL A 70 -12.70 7.00 -7.16
N GLY A 71 -12.73 5.69 -7.43
CA GLY A 71 -13.83 4.81 -7.03
C GLY A 71 -14.00 4.67 -5.52
N GLY A 72 -12.90 4.58 -4.78
CA GLY A 72 -12.89 4.55 -3.31
C GLY A 72 -13.41 5.86 -2.72
N SER A 73 -12.92 7.00 -3.24
CA SER A 73 -13.33 8.32 -2.78
C SER A 73 -14.80 8.65 -3.04
N ALA A 74 -15.40 8.08 -4.09
CA ALA A 74 -16.83 8.20 -4.36
C ALA A 74 -17.71 7.51 -3.30
N ARG A 75 -17.17 6.55 -2.54
CA ARG A 75 -17.89 5.80 -1.50
C ARG A 75 -17.67 6.36 -0.09
N PHE A 76 -16.87 7.41 0.06
CA PHE A 76 -16.63 8.05 1.35
C PHE A 76 -17.85 8.84 1.85
N SER A 77 -18.08 8.82 3.16
CA SER A 77 -18.89 9.85 3.81
C SER A 77 -18.19 11.22 3.72
N GLU A 78 -18.94 12.30 3.93
CA GLU A 78 -18.38 13.67 3.85
C GLU A 78 -17.17 13.88 4.79
N LYS A 79 -17.25 13.33 6.02
CA LYS A 79 -16.15 13.37 6.99
C LYS A 79 -14.92 12.63 6.50
N GLN A 80 -15.10 11.41 5.99
CA GLN A 80 -14.00 10.59 5.46
C GLN A 80 -13.37 11.23 4.23
N ARG A 81 -14.18 11.83 3.35
CA ARG A 81 -13.70 12.53 2.16
C ARG A 81 -12.86 13.74 2.53
N SER A 82 -13.31 14.55 3.49
CA SER A 82 -12.55 15.70 3.99
C SER A 82 -11.23 15.25 4.62
N LEU A 83 -11.27 14.24 5.50
CA LEU A 83 -10.08 13.66 6.13
C LEU A 83 -9.08 13.15 5.09
N PHE A 84 -9.57 12.39 4.10
CA PHE A 84 -8.73 11.79 3.06
C PHE A 84 -8.01 12.86 2.23
N PHE A 85 -8.74 13.79 1.62
CA PHE A 85 -8.12 14.79 0.73
C PHE A 85 -7.27 15.81 1.48
N ARG A 86 -7.56 16.08 2.76
CA ARG A 86 -6.80 17.05 3.55
C ARG A 86 -5.53 16.45 4.18
N HIS A 87 -5.56 15.19 4.58
CA HIS A 87 -4.47 14.57 5.34
C HIS A 87 -3.82 13.40 4.59
N TYR A 88 -4.59 12.36 4.24
CA TYR A 88 -4.05 11.13 3.66
C TYR A 88 -3.51 11.33 2.24
N PHE A 89 -4.25 11.99 1.36
CA PHE A 89 -3.86 12.19 -0.03
C PHE A 89 -2.52 12.94 -0.18
N PRO A 90 -2.33 14.14 0.41
CA PRO A 90 -1.05 14.83 0.29
C PRO A 90 0.08 14.12 1.04
N TRP A 91 -0.19 13.38 2.12
CA TRP A 91 0.82 12.54 2.76
C TRP A 91 1.25 11.39 1.84
N ALA A 92 0.30 10.67 1.25
CA ALA A 92 0.54 9.50 0.43
C ALA A 92 1.40 9.84 -0.80
N ILE A 93 1.16 10.98 -1.45
CA ILE A 93 2.03 11.49 -2.52
C ILE A 93 3.46 11.68 -2.02
N ARG A 94 3.65 12.42 -0.91
CA ARG A 94 4.99 12.65 -0.35
C ARG A 94 5.67 11.36 0.07
N ALA A 95 4.93 10.43 0.67
CA ALA A 95 5.44 9.15 1.14
C ALA A 95 5.88 8.26 -0.03
N GLY A 96 5.07 8.16 -1.09
CA GLY A 96 5.41 7.40 -2.29
C GLY A 96 6.56 7.99 -3.10
N MET A 97 6.70 9.32 -3.14
CA MET A 97 7.82 10.00 -3.79
C MET A 97 9.13 9.92 -2.99
N ALA A 98 9.05 9.83 -1.66
CA ALA A 98 10.22 9.79 -0.78
C ALA A 98 10.78 8.37 -0.60
N SER A 99 9.96 7.33 -0.80
CA SER A 99 10.38 5.96 -0.64
C SER A 99 11.34 5.50 -1.75
N ALA A 100 12.14 4.48 -1.45
CA ALA A 100 12.90 3.75 -2.46
C ALA A 100 11.99 3.15 -3.55
N ASP A 101 12.57 2.59 -4.60
CA ASP A 101 11.83 1.77 -5.58
C ASP A 101 11.40 0.46 -4.91
N LEU A 102 10.18 0.46 -4.37
CA LEU A 102 9.66 -0.61 -3.52
C LEU A 102 9.33 -1.88 -4.31
N MET A 103 9.14 -1.78 -5.63
CA MET A 103 8.94 -2.95 -6.50
C MET A 103 10.23 -3.77 -6.64
N CYS A 104 11.38 -3.10 -6.60
CA CYS A 104 12.70 -3.70 -6.76
C CYS A 104 13.30 -4.27 -5.45
N VAL A 105 12.58 -4.20 -4.33
CA VAL A 105 13.05 -4.68 -3.03
C VAL A 105 12.90 -6.20 -2.90
N TYR A 106 13.95 -6.85 -2.40
CA TYR A 106 13.94 -8.28 -2.03
C TYR A 106 13.51 -8.46 -0.57
N TYR A 107 12.21 -8.26 -0.30
CA TYR A 107 11.60 -8.26 1.05
C TYR A 107 11.97 -9.47 1.91
N GLU A 108 12.01 -10.66 1.31
CA GLU A 108 12.24 -11.93 1.97
C GLU A 108 13.61 -11.99 2.68
N LYS A 109 14.59 -11.20 2.20
CA LYS A 109 15.90 -11.05 2.86
C LYS A 109 15.88 -10.14 4.08
N HIS A 110 14.81 -9.39 4.30
CA HIS A 110 14.71 -8.37 5.36
C HIS A 110 13.70 -8.74 6.46
N PHE A 111 13.05 -9.90 6.40
CA PHE A 111 12.03 -10.32 7.38
C PHE A 111 12.55 -10.48 8.82
N HIS A 112 13.87 -10.58 9.00
CA HIS A 112 14.49 -10.66 10.31
C HIS A 112 14.95 -9.29 10.85
N GLU A 113 14.94 -8.24 10.01
CA GLU A 113 15.31 -6.88 10.41
C GLU A 113 14.13 -6.21 11.14
N ASP A 114 14.45 -5.24 12.00
CA ASP A 114 13.44 -4.43 12.67
C ASP A 114 12.71 -3.53 11.67
N LEU A 115 11.38 -3.44 11.82
CA LEU A 115 10.53 -2.68 10.90
C LEU A 115 10.89 -1.20 10.85
N GLU A 116 11.26 -0.59 11.98
CA GLU A 116 11.62 0.83 12.01
C GLU A 116 12.95 1.10 11.30
N ASP A 117 13.90 0.18 11.39
CA ASP A 117 15.18 0.31 10.69
C ASP A 117 15.00 0.13 9.18
N VAL A 118 14.16 -0.82 8.76
CA VAL A 118 13.74 -0.99 7.38
C VAL A 118 13.04 0.27 6.84
N ARG A 119 12.13 0.85 7.62
CA ARG A 119 11.43 2.10 7.27
C ARG A 119 12.42 3.25 7.02
N LYS A 120 13.37 3.46 7.93
CA LYS A 120 14.41 4.49 7.78
C LYS A 120 15.26 4.23 6.53
N LYS A 121 15.68 2.99 6.31
CA LYS A 121 16.53 2.56 5.19
C LYS A 121 15.89 2.84 3.84
N TRP A 122 14.57 2.64 3.72
CA TRP A 122 13.84 2.81 2.46
C TRP A 122 13.08 4.14 2.35
N GLY A 123 13.34 5.09 3.24
CA GLY A 123 12.69 6.41 3.20
C GLY A 123 11.18 6.35 3.42
N ILE A 124 10.69 5.33 4.13
CA ILE A 124 9.26 5.16 4.39
C ILE A 124 8.83 6.23 5.40
N ILE A 125 7.85 7.05 4.99
CA ILE A 125 7.16 7.98 5.87
C ILE A 125 5.87 7.29 6.33
N PRO A 126 5.76 6.79 7.56
CA PRO A 126 4.55 6.09 8.01
C PRO A 126 3.33 7.01 7.99
N CYS A 127 2.15 6.40 7.92
CA CYS A 127 0.88 7.11 7.94
C CYS A 127 0.79 7.94 9.22
N PRO A 128 0.52 9.25 9.13
CA PRO A 128 0.27 10.05 10.31
C PRO A 128 -0.99 9.52 10.99
N ASP A 129 -0.91 9.28 12.29
CA ASP A 129 -2.06 8.94 13.11
C ASP A 129 -2.90 10.21 13.30
N PRO A 130 -4.13 10.31 12.75
CA PRO A 130 -4.94 11.51 12.89
C PRO A 130 -5.46 11.70 14.33
N ASP A 131 -5.51 10.62 15.13
CA ASP A 131 -6.16 10.58 16.44
C ASP A 131 -5.21 10.19 17.59
N GLY A 132 -3.93 9.87 17.30
CA GLY A 132 -2.92 9.49 18.29
C GLY A 132 -3.22 8.18 19.03
N LYS A 133 -4.09 7.32 18.47
CA LYS A 133 -4.46 6.03 19.04
C LYS A 133 -3.73 4.91 18.31
N THR A 134 -2.44 4.84 18.55
CA THR A 134 -1.61 3.73 18.11
C THR A 134 -1.88 2.52 19.00
N GLU A 135 -2.95 1.78 18.71
CA GLU A 135 -3.00 0.35 19.04
C GLU A 135 -3.09 -0.42 17.73
N PHE A 136 -1.99 -1.07 17.38
CA PHE A 136 -1.92 -2.10 16.36
C PHE A 136 -2.95 -3.19 16.69
N CYS A 137 -4.15 -3.09 16.13
CA CYS A 137 -5.04 -4.24 16.04
C CYS A 137 -4.57 -5.12 14.88
N ILE A 138 -3.72 -6.08 15.22
CA ILE A 138 -3.52 -7.32 14.46
C ILE A 138 -4.63 -8.29 14.86
#